data_AF-A0AA87J881-F1
#
_entry.id   AF-A0AA87J881-F1
#
_cell.length_a   1.000
_cell.length_b   1.000
_cell.length_c   1.000
_cell.angle_alpha   90.00
_cell.angle_beta   90.00
_cell.angle_gamma   90.00
#
_symmetry.space_group_name_H-M   'P 1'
#
loop_
_entity.id
_entity.type
_entity.pdbx_description
1 polymer ?
#
loop_
_entity_poly.entity_id
_entity_poly.type
_entity_poly.pdbx_seq_one_letter_code
_entity_poly.pdbx_strand_id
1 'polypeptide(L)'
;MIETTAQLEAACQELAKSEFITIDTEFLRETTFWPELCLIQMASPTTEVLVDPLAKGLDLKPFFELMANTAVMKVFHAARQDIEIIFNRGNLIPHPIFDTQVAAMVCGFGDSVSYDQLVSRIKNIQIDKSSRFTDWSRRPLSEKQLDYALADVTHLRDVYLSLKEQLEREGRASWLLEEMAILEARETYDLHPDDAWQRLKMRLGKP
;
A
#
# COMPACT_ATOMS: atom_id res chain seq x y z
N MET A 1 -7.29 -3.91 16.20
CA MET A 1 -6.10 -3.09 16.45
C MET A 1 -5.02 -3.96 17.07
N ILE A 2 -3.79 -3.84 16.59
CA ILE A 2 -2.58 -4.54 17.05
C ILE A 2 -1.63 -3.49 17.62
N GLU A 3 -1.26 -3.64 18.88
CA GLU A 3 -0.43 -2.68 19.63
C GLU A 3 0.80 -3.33 20.27
N THR A 4 0.98 -4.65 20.09
CA THR A 4 2.10 -5.41 20.65
C THR A 4 2.76 -6.31 19.60
N THR A 5 4.05 -6.57 19.77
CA THR A 5 4.83 -7.44 18.86
C THR A 5 4.25 -8.85 18.78
N ALA A 6 3.76 -9.42 19.89
CA ALA A 6 3.19 -10.77 19.90
C ALA A 6 1.88 -10.85 19.08
N GLN A 7 1.04 -9.81 19.15
CA GLN A 7 -0.16 -9.72 18.31
C GLN A 7 0.21 -9.57 16.84
N LEU A 8 1.23 -8.76 16.53
CA LEU A 8 1.71 -8.57 15.17
C LEU A 8 2.28 -9.86 14.59
N GLU A 9 3.12 -10.57 15.35
CA GLU A 9 3.68 -11.86 14.94
C GLU A 9 2.58 -12.89 14.63
N ALA A 10 1.60 -13.03 15.53
CA ALA A 10 0.47 -13.94 15.32
C ALA A 10 -0.36 -13.57 14.08
N ALA A 11 -0.61 -12.28 13.86
CA ALA A 11 -1.32 -11.81 12.68
C ALA A 11 -0.54 -12.06 11.39
N CYS A 12 0.76 -11.75 11.37
CA CYS A 12 1.63 -12.00 10.21
C CYS A 12 1.73 -13.50 9.88
N GLN A 13 1.77 -14.38 10.88
CA GLN A 13 1.75 -15.83 10.67
C GLN A 13 0.44 -16.31 10.04
N GLU A 14 -0.71 -15.74 10.42
CA GLU A 14 -2.00 -16.07 9.82
C GLU A 14 -2.11 -15.53 8.39
N LEU A 15 -1.74 -14.27 8.19
CA LEU A 15 -1.71 -13.62 6.88
C LEU A 15 -0.80 -14.36 5.88
N ALA A 16 0.34 -14.89 6.35
CA ALA A 16 1.29 -15.63 5.53
C ALA A 16 0.76 -16.95 4.96
N LYS A 17 -0.38 -17.46 5.44
CA LYS A 17 -1.03 -18.67 4.91
C LYS A 17 -1.83 -18.42 3.64
N SER A 18 -2.08 -17.16 3.30
CA SER A 18 -2.87 -16.77 2.13
C SER A 18 -1.98 -16.55 0.91
N GLU A 19 -2.50 -16.83 -0.29
CA GLU A 19 -1.77 -16.59 -1.54
C GLU A 19 -1.47 -15.10 -1.79
N PHE A 20 -2.31 -14.23 -1.23
CA PHE A 20 -2.16 -12.79 -1.30
C PHE A 20 -2.66 -12.11 -0.02
N ILE A 21 -2.15 -10.92 0.21
CA ILE A 21 -2.65 -9.97 1.20
C ILE A 21 -2.79 -8.59 0.56
N THR A 22 -3.75 -7.81 1.01
CA THR A 22 -3.90 -6.39 0.69
C THR A 22 -3.30 -5.57 1.80
N ILE A 23 -2.62 -4.49 1.42
CA ILE A 23 -1.91 -3.60 2.33
C ILE A 23 -2.22 -2.15 1.94
N ASP A 24 -2.39 -1.33 2.96
CA ASP A 24 -2.42 0.12 2.84
C ASP A 24 -1.66 0.73 4.02
N THR A 25 -1.31 2.01 3.94
CA THR A 25 -0.72 2.74 5.06
C THR A 25 -1.26 4.15 5.21
N GLU A 26 -1.35 4.63 6.44
CA GLU A 26 -1.62 6.04 6.74
C GLU A 26 -0.39 6.68 7.37
N PHE A 27 -0.05 7.88 6.93
CA PHE A 27 1.19 8.55 7.32
C PHE A 27 1.10 10.07 7.24
N LEU A 28 1.97 10.76 7.99
CA LEU A 28 2.15 12.21 7.92
C LEU A 28 3.45 12.54 7.15
N ARG A 29 3.38 13.49 6.22
CA ARG A 29 4.54 13.91 5.40
C ARG A 29 4.79 15.42 5.37
N GLU A 30 3.91 16.23 5.96
CA GLU A 30 3.95 17.69 5.78
C GLU A 30 5.11 18.37 6.53
N THR A 31 5.54 17.81 7.66
CA THR A 31 6.47 18.46 8.60
C THR A 31 7.79 17.69 8.81
N THR A 32 7.92 16.52 8.19
CA THR A 32 9.06 15.61 8.36
C THR A 32 9.73 15.30 7.04
N PHE A 33 11.04 15.03 7.07
CA PHE A 33 11.78 14.64 5.85
C PHE A 33 11.32 13.26 5.35
N TRP A 34 11.23 12.29 6.26
CA TRP A 34 10.66 10.97 6.00
C TRP A 34 9.21 10.90 6.49
N PRO A 35 8.30 10.22 5.76
CA PRO A 35 6.93 10.05 6.22
C PRO A 35 6.86 9.34 7.58
N GLU A 36 6.09 9.88 8.50
CA GLU A 36 5.80 9.24 9.79
C GLU A 36 4.66 8.23 9.60
N LEU A 37 5.00 6.94 9.62
CA LEU A 37 4.05 5.85 9.49
C LEU A 37 3.14 5.77 10.73
N CYS A 38 1.86 6.06 10.52
CA CYS A 38 0.86 6.21 11.58
C CYS A 38 -0.10 5.02 11.69
N LEU A 39 -0.39 4.31 10.60
CA LEU A 39 -1.21 3.11 10.62
C LEU A 39 -0.80 2.18 9.49
N ILE A 40 -0.86 0.87 9.73
CA ILE A 40 -0.73 -0.14 8.68
C ILE A 40 -2.02 -0.96 8.68
N GLN A 41 -2.60 -1.13 7.52
CA GLN A 41 -3.77 -1.97 7.31
C GLN A 41 -3.34 -3.19 6.51
N MET A 42 -3.80 -4.37 6.93
CA MET A 42 -3.56 -5.61 6.19
C MET A 42 -4.80 -6.47 6.17
N ALA A 43 -5.11 -7.07 5.02
CA ALA A 43 -6.16 -8.06 4.93
C ALA A 43 -5.78 -9.25 4.03
N SER A 44 -6.23 -10.43 4.42
CA SER A 44 -6.32 -11.63 3.59
C SER A 44 -7.80 -12.00 3.43
N PRO A 45 -8.17 -13.06 2.69
CA PRO A 45 -9.57 -13.50 2.62
C PRO A 45 -10.22 -13.81 3.97
N THR A 46 -9.43 -14.14 5.00
CA THR A 46 -9.94 -14.60 6.31
C THR A 46 -9.59 -13.69 7.48
N THR A 47 -8.62 -12.79 7.32
CA THR A 47 -8.07 -11.98 8.40
C THR A 47 -7.96 -10.53 7.98
N GLU A 48 -8.37 -9.60 8.83
CA GLU A 48 -8.18 -8.16 8.62
C GLU A 48 -7.63 -7.55 9.91
N VAL A 49 -6.59 -6.74 9.80
CA VAL A 49 -5.90 -6.15 10.95
C VAL A 49 -5.50 -4.71 10.68
N LEU A 50 -5.55 -3.92 11.75
CA LEU A 50 -4.99 -2.59 11.84
C LEU A 50 -3.83 -2.66 12.83
N VAL A 51 -2.64 -2.22 12.45
CA VAL A 51 -1.43 -2.22 13.28
C VAL A 51 -1.09 -0.78 13.60
N ASP A 52 -0.95 -0.47 14.89
CA ASP A 52 -0.49 0.82 15.38
C ASP A 52 1.04 0.84 15.48
N PRO A 53 1.75 1.48 14.52
CA PRO A 53 3.22 1.52 14.50
C PRO A 53 3.79 2.48 15.53
N LEU A 54 2.94 3.32 16.14
CA LEU A 54 3.29 4.28 17.21
C LEU A 54 3.11 3.67 18.60
N ALA A 55 2.55 2.45 18.69
CA ALA A 55 2.39 1.74 19.95
C ALA A 55 3.76 1.50 20.63
N LYS A 56 3.84 1.83 21.93
CA LYS A 56 5.10 1.83 22.66
C LYS A 56 5.68 0.42 22.76
N GLY A 57 6.88 0.22 22.22
CA GLY A 57 7.62 -1.03 22.30
C GLY A 57 7.21 -2.08 21.27
N LEU A 58 6.33 -1.73 20.33
CA LEU A 58 6.02 -2.59 19.18
C LEU A 58 7.23 -2.65 18.23
N ASP A 59 7.63 -3.86 17.87
CA ASP A 59 8.65 -4.13 16.86
C ASP A 59 7.96 -4.54 15.55
N LEU A 60 8.28 -3.83 14.46
CA LEU A 60 7.72 -4.07 13.12
C LEU A 60 8.45 -5.16 12.34
N LYS A 61 9.47 -5.81 12.91
CA LYS A 61 10.18 -6.92 12.27
C LYS A 61 9.26 -7.98 11.66
N PRO A 62 8.18 -8.46 12.32
CA PRO A 62 7.29 -9.46 11.71
C PRO A 62 6.55 -8.94 10.47
N PHE A 63 6.22 -7.64 10.44
CA PHE A 63 5.62 -7.01 9.26
C PHE A 63 6.61 -6.98 8.09
N PHE A 64 7.86 -6.58 8.33
CA PHE A 64 8.91 -6.57 7.30
C PHE A 64 9.24 -7.98 6.77
N GLU A 65 9.24 -8.99 7.64
CA GLU A 65 9.40 -10.39 7.24
C GLU A 65 8.25 -10.86 6.34
N LEU A 66 7.00 -10.43 6.61
CA LEU A 66 5.86 -10.69 5.74
C LEU A 66 5.99 -9.98 4.38
N MET A 67 6.48 -8.73 4.36
CA MET A 67 6.72 -8.00 3.10
C MET A 67 7.78 -8.69 2.22
N ALA A 68 8.80 -9.28 2.84
CA ALA A 68 9.84 -10.04 2.15
C ALA A 68 9.43 -11.48 1.75
N ASN A 69 8.29 -11.97 2.22
CA ASN A 69 7.85 -13.33 1.95
C ASN A 69 7.43 -13.50 0.48
N THR A 70 8.23 -14.21 -0.30
CA THR A 70 8.01 -14.42 -1.74
C THR A 70 6.85 -15.35 -2.07
N ALA A 71 6.32 -16.09 -1.09
CA ALA A 71 5.18 -16.99 -1.28
C ALA A 71 3.83 -16.25 -1.24
N VAL A 72 3.81 -14.99 -0.80
CA VAL A 72 2.59 -14.20 -0.60
C VAL A 72 2.63 -12.98 -1.50
N MET A 73 1.62 -12.77 -2.33
CA MET A 73 1.47 -11.56 -3.13
C MET A 73 1.07 -10.38 -2.26
N LYS A 74 1.79 -9.26 -2.34
CA LYS A 74 1.45 -8.00 -1.65
C LYS A 74 0.69 -7.08 -2.60
N VAL A 75 -0.59 -6.90 -2.34
CA VAL A 75 -1.50 -6.11 -3.16
C VAL A 75 -1.65 -4.72 -2.56
N PHE A 76 -1.38 -3.70 -3.36
CA PHE A 76 -1.53 -2.29 -3.00
C PHE A 76 -2.42 -1.56 -4.02
N HIS A 77 -2.75 -0.32 -3.74
CA HIS A 77 -3.30 0.61 -4.71
C HIS A 77 -2.46 1.90 -4.72
N ALA A 78 -1.81 2.23 -5.84
CA ALA A 78 -0.91 3.38 -5.92
C ALA A 78 0.25 3.32 -4.90
N ALA A 79 0.91 2.17 -4.84
CA ALA A 79 1.83 1.67 -3.80
C ALA A 79 3.11 2.47 -3.56
N ARG A 80 3.37 3.50 -4.37
CA ARG A 80 4.70 4.11 -4.43
C ARG A 80 5.12 4.70 -3.08
N GLN A 81 4.21 5.36 -2.36
CA GLN A 81 4.54 5.94 -1.06
C GLN A 81 4.60 4.89 0.04
N ASP A 82 3.77 3.86 -0.01
CA ASP A 82 3.80 2.74 0.93
C ASP A 82 5.13 1.98 0.85
N ILE A 83 5.58 1.68 -0.37
CA ILE A 83 6.87 1.01 -0.59
C ILE A 83 8.03 1.91 -0.18
N GLU A 84 7.97 3.23 -0.40
CA GLU A 84 8.96 4.18 0.11
C GLU A 84 9.09 4.09 1.64
N ILE A 85 7.97 3.98 2.35
CA ILE A 85 7.96 3.84 3.82
C ILE A 85 8.57 2.50 4.23
N ILE A 86 8.19 1.40 3.58
CA ILE A 86 8.74 0.07 3.86
C ILE A 86 10.24 0.03 3.58
N PHE A 87 10.69 0.65 2.49
CA PHE A 87 12.09 0.78 2.13
C PHE A 87 12.88 1.54 3.21
N ASN A 88 12.41 2.72 3.61
CA ASN A 88 13.13 3.55 4.58
C ASN A 88 13.19 2.92 5.98
N ARG A 89 12.14 2.20 6.40
CA ARG A 89 12.06 1.62 7.74
C ARG A 89 12.60 0.19 7.83
N GLY A 90 12.39 -0.61 6.80
CA GLY A 90 12.74 -2.04 6.75
C GLY A 90 13.99 -2.34 5.90
N ASN A 91 14.51 -1.36 5.15
CA ASN A 91 15.63 -1.51 4.21
C ASN A 91 15.43 -2.67 3.21
N LEU A 92 14.19 -2.87 2.77
CA LEU A 92 13.80 -3.90 1.81
C LEU A 92 12.75 -3.36 0.85
N ILE A 93 12.59 -4.02 -0.28
CA ILE A 93 11.46 -3.82 -1.17
C ILE A 93 10.52 -5.04 -1.02
N PRO A 94 9.21 -4.84 -0.79
CA PRO A 94 8.27 -5.96 -0.77
C PRO A 94 8.32 -6.72 -2.10
N HIS A 95 8.26 -8.05 -2.08
CA HIS A 95 8.27 -8.85 -3.30
C HIS A 95 7.65 -10.23 -3.11
N PRO A 96 6.72 -10.70 -3.96
CA PRO A 96 6.18 -10.01 -5.13
C PRO A 96 5.09 -8.99 -4.78
N ILE A 97 4.95 -7.95 -5.61
CA ILE A 97 3.88 -6.95 -5.48
C ILE A 97 2.89 -6.97 -6.65
N PHE A 98 1.68 -6.46 -6.37
CA PHE A 98 0.68 -6.15 -7.37
C PHE A 98 0.04 -4.79 -7.04
N ASP A 99 0.21 -3.82 -7.93
CA ASP A 99 -0.47 -2.52 -7.83
C ASP A 99 -1.76 -2.51 -8.64
N THR A 100 -2.89 -2.36 -7.95
CA THR A 100 -4.22 -2.33 -8.58
C THR A 100 -4.47 -1.08 -9.42
N GLN A 101 -3.81 0.05 -9.18
CA GLN A 101 -3.92 1.25 -10.02
C GLN A 101 -3.26 1.00 -11.38
N VAL A 102 -2.07 0.41 -11.39
CA VAL A 102 -1.36 0.01 -12.62
C VAL A 102 -2.17 -1.05 -13.37
N ALA A 103 -2.67 -2.07 -12.67
CA ALA A 103 -3.53 -3.08 -13.28
C ALA A 103 -4.82 -2.49 -13.87
N ALA A 104 -5.43 -1.53 -13.18
CA ALA A 104 -6.63 -0.86 -13.66
C ALA A 104 -6.38 -0.04 -14.93
N MET A 105 -5.21 0.59 -15.08
CA MET A 105 -4.81 1.25 -16.33
C MET A 105 -4.82 0.25 -17.50
N VAL A 106 -4.20 -0.92 -17.33
CA VAL A 106 -4.15 -1.97 -18.36
C VAL A 106 -5.57 -2.52 -18.67
N CYS A 107 -6.43 -2.62 -17.65
CA CYS A 107 -7.82 -3.03 -17.80
C CYS A 107 -8.75 -1.93 -18.37
N GLY A 108 -8.22 -0.74 -18.72
CA GLY A 108 -8.98 0.33 -19.37
C GLY A 108 -9.77 1.25 -18.42
N PHE A 109 -9.42 1.29 -17.14
CA PHE A 109 -10.06 2.19 -16.17
C PHE A 109 -9.50 3.63 -16.21
N GLY A 110 -8.42 3.86 -16.96
CA GLY A 110 -7.70 5.13 -17.10
C GLY A 110 -6.37 5.15 -16.34
N ASP A 111 -5.48 6.07 -16.72
CA ASP A 111 -4.06 6.07 -16.31
C ASP A 111 -3.80 6.33 -14.82
N SER A 112 -4.77 6.90 -14.10
CA SER A 112 -4.61 7.23 -12.67
C SER A 112 -5.96 7.20 -11.95
N VAL A 113 -6.64 6.06 -12.05
CA VAL A 113 -7.91 5.86 -11.33
C VAL A 113 -7.65 5.87 -9.83
N SER A 114 -8.52 6.59 -9.10
CA SER A 114 -8.49 6.57 -7.63
C SER A 114 -9.11 5.30 -7.07
N TYR A 115 -8.70 4.91 -5.87
CA TYR A 115 -9.22 3.73 -5.19
C TYR A 115 -10.75 3.74 -5.08
N ASP A 116 -11.34 4.87 -4.65
CA ASP A 116 -12.78 5.01 -4.49
C ASP A 116 -13.54 4.86 -5.81
N GLN A 117 -13.01 5.41 -6.91
CA GLN A 117 -13.60 5.26 -8.24
C GLN A 117 -13.48 3.84 -8.74
N LEU A 118 -12.35 3.17 -8.46
CA LEU A 118 -12.12 1.78 -8.86
C LEU A 118 -13.07 0.83 -8.13
N VAL A 119 -13.20 0.98 -6.81
CA VAL A 119 -14.16 0.21 -6.00
C VAL A 119 -15.59 0.50 -6.44
N SER A 120 -15.94 1.76 -6.71
CA SER A 120 -17.27 2.12 -7.20
C SER A 120 -17.59 1.47 -8.55
N ARG A 121 -16.64 1.44 -9.49
CA ARG A 121 -16.86 0.83 -10.81
C ARG A 121 -16.94 -0.70 -10.76
N ILE A 122 -16.16 -1.34 -9.90
CA ILE A 122 -16.12 -2.81 -9.79
C ILE A 122 -17.25 -3.35 -8.92
N LYS A 123 -17.50 -2.72 -7.76
CA LYS A 123 -18.45 -3.22 -6.75
C LYS A 123 -19.76 -2.46 -6.68
N ASN A 124 -19.90 -1.32 -7.37
CA ASN A 124 -21.04 -0.41 -7.21
C ASN A 124 -21.24 0.07 -5.76
N ILE A 125 -20.13 0.22 -5.01
CA ILE A 125 -20.10 0.71 -3.62
C ILE A 125 -19.49 2.10 -3.60
N GLN A 126 -20.05 3.03 -2.82
CA GLN A 126 -19.43 4.32 -2.54
C GLN A 126 -18.64 4.25 -1.23
N ILE A 127 -17.35 4.57 -1.29
CA ILE A 127 -16.48 4.66 -0.11
C ILE A 127 -16.66 6.02 0.55
N ASP A 128 -16.81 6.04 1.87
CA ASP A 128 -16.78 7.27 2.64
C ASP A 128 -15.36 7.86 2.62
N LYS A 129 -15.23 9.13 2.22
CA LYS A 129 -13.94 9.83 2.13
C LYS A 129 -13.63 10.69 3.35
N SER A 130 -14.50 10.66 4.37
CA SER A 130 -14.48 11.63 5.47
C SER A 130 -13.22 11.57 6.34
N SER A 131 -12.54 10.42 6.39
CA SER A 131 -11.34 10.22 7.22
C SER A 131 -10.00 10.37 6.49
N ARG A 132 -10.00 10.53 5.15
CA ARG A 132 -8.78 10.59 4.32
C ARG A 132 -7.81 11.70 4.71
N PHE A 133 -8.32 12.86 5.09
CA PHE A 133 -7.52 14.03 5.48
C PHE A 133 -7.69 14.31 6.97
N THR A 134 -7.34 13.32 7.80
CA THR A 134 -7.35 13.44 9.26
C THR A 134 -5.95 13.29 9.84
N ASP A 135 -5.78 13.74 11.08
CA ASP A 135 -4.51 13.58 11.80
C ASP A 135 -4.38 12.14 12.31
N TRP A 136 -3.70 11.31 11.52
CA TRP A 136 -3.47 9.89 11.80
C TRP A 136 -2.45 9.62 12.92
N SER A 137 -1.72 10.64 13.38
CA SER A 137 -0.81 10.50 14.52
C SER A 137 -1.54 10.51 15.87
N ARG A 138 -2.77 11.02 15.91
CA ARG A 138 -3.54 11.13 17.15
C ARG A 138 -3.91 9.78 17.71
N ARG A 139 -3.86 9.69 19.05
CA ARG A 139 -4.31 8.52 19.80
C ARG A 139 -5.27 8.92 20.93
N PRO A 140 -6.33 8.13 21.17
CA PRO A 140 -6.76 6.98 20.36
C PRO A 140 -7.33 7.41 18.99
N LEU A 141 -7.26 6.53 17.99
CA LEU A 141 -7.96 6.73 16.72
C LEU A 141 -9.48 6.62 16.95
N SER A 142 -10.25 7.40 16.21
CA SER A 142 -11.72 7.33 16.27
C SER A 142 -12.27 6.10 15.54
N GLU A 143 -13.45 5.61 15.92
CA GLU A 143 -14.11 4.49 15.23
C GLU A 143 -14.22 4.74 13.72
N LYS A 144 -14.56 5.97 13.30
CA LYS A 144 -14.63 6.35 11.89
C LYS A 144 -13.30 6.24 11.14
N GLN A 145 -12.18 6.50 11.81
CA GLN A 145 -10.86 6.31 11.22
C GLN A 145 -10.54 4.82 11.07
N LEU A 146 -10.90 4.01 12.07
CA LEU A 146 -10.69 2.57 12.04
C LEU A 146 -11.53 1.91 10.94
N ASP A 147 -12.81 2.26 10.83
CA ASP A 147 -13.72 1.74 9.81
C ASP A 147 -13.27 2.12 8.40
N TYR A 148 -12.86 3.38 8.21
CA TYR A 148 -12.29 3.86 6.95
C TYR A 148 -11.04 3.06 6.57
N ALA A 149 -10.07 2.99 7.49
CA ALA A 149 -8.81 2.30 7.26
C ALA A 149 -9.02 0.81 6.92
N LEU A 150 -9.94 0.14 7.61
CA LEU A 150 -10.22 -1.26 7.33
C LEU A 150 -10.85 -1.43 5.93
N ALA A 151 -11.78 -0.55 5.54
CA ALA A 151 -12.43 -0.60 4.24
C ALA A 151 -11.44 -0.48 3.06
N ASP A 152 -10.34 0.26 3.24
CA ASP A 152 -9.29 0.44 2.23
C ASP A 152 -8.56 -0.86 1.88
N VAL A 153 -8.44 -1.81 2.83
CA VAL A 153 -7.87 -3.14 2.54
C VAL A 153 -8.93 -4.21 2.29
N THR A 154 -10.12 -4.07 2.87
CA THR A 154 -11.25 -5.01 2.68
C THR A 154 -11.70 -5.06 1.22
N HIS A 155 -12.00 -3.91 0.62
CA HIS A 155 -12.50 -3.88 -0.77
C HIS A 155 -11.36 -4.03 -1.79
N LEU A 156 -10.12 -3.72 -1.43
CA LEU A 156 -8.96 -3.95 -2.27
C LEU A 156 -8.80 -5.44 -2.62
N ARG A 157 -9.23 -6.36 -1.75
CA ARG A 157 -9.21 -7.81 -2.05
C ARG A 157 -10.07 -8.14 -3.26
N ASP A 158 -11.28 -7.60 -3.27
CA ASP A 158 -12.25 -7.83 -4.34
C ASP A 158 -11.81 -7.16 -5.65
N VAL A 159 -11.25 -5.94 -5.55
CA VAL A 159 -10.67 -5.22 -6.69
C VAL A 159 -9.54 -6.03 -7.32
N TYR A 160 -8.63 -6.56 -6.49
CA TYR A 160 -7.53 -7.39 -6.98
C TYR A 160 -8.02 -8.64 -7.70
N LEU A 161 -8.94 -9.39 -7.11
CA LEU A 161 -9.49 -10.60 -7.73
C LEU A 161 -10.16 -10.29 -9.08
N SER A 162 -10.94 -9.21 -9.14
CA SER A 162 -11.61 -8.78 -10.38
C SER A 162 -10.62 -8.37 -11.47
N LEU A 163 -9.58 -7.58 -11.13
CA LEU A 163 -8.57 -7.14 -12.08
C LEU A 163 -7.70 -8.31 -12.55
N LYS A 164 -7.31 -9.20 -11.64
CA LYS A 164 -6.54 -10.41 -11.96
C LYS A 164 -7.29 -11.28 -12.97
N GLU A 165 -8.56 -11.58 -12.71
CA GLU A 165 -9.40 -12.37 -13.62
C GLU A 165 -9.53 -11.70 -15.00
N GLN A 166 -9.71 -10.37 -15.04
CA GLN A 166 -9.80 -9.64 -16.29
C GLN A 166 -8.49 -9.70 -17.09
N LEU A 167 -7.34 -9.50 -16.44
CA LEU A 167 -6.03 -9.57 -17.08
C LEU A 167 -5.72 -10.95 -17.64
N GLU A 168 -6.09 -12.01 -16.91
CA GLU A 168 -5.95 -13.39 -17.36
C GLU A 168 -6.84 -13.68 -18.57
N ARG A 169 -8.12 -13.27 -18.50
CA ARG A 169 -9.08 -13.43 -19.61
C ARG A 169 -8.64 -12.71 -20.88
N GLU A 170 -8.04 -11.54 -20.73
CA GLU A 170 -7.57 -10.70 -21.86
C GLU A 170 -6.14 -11.06 -22.31
N GLY A 171 -5.43 -11.93 -21.59
CA GLY A 171 -4.04 -12.29 -21.89
C GLY A 171 -3.06 -11.12 -21.70
N ARG A 172 -3.37 -10.18 -20.80
CA ARG A 172 -2.62 -8.92 -20.59
C ARG A 172 -1.80 -8.89 -19.31
N ALA A 173 -1.74 -9.99 -18.55
CA ALA A 173 -0.97 -10.05 -17.30
C ALA A 173 0.51 -9.66 -17.47
N SER A 174 1.12 -9.99 -18.62
CA SER A 174 2.53 -9.64 -18.91
C SER A 174 2.76 -8.14 -19.10
N TRP A 175 1.71 -7.35 -19.37
CA TRP A 175 1.83 -5.90 -19.58
C TRP A 175 2.13 -5.16 -18.28
N LEU A 176 1.88 -5.79 -17.13
CA LEU A 176 2.20 -5.23 -15.83
C LEU A 176 3.68 -5.36 -15.47
N LEU A 177 4.44 -6.24 -16.13
CA LEU A 177 5.78 -6.62 -15.69
C LEU A 177 6.74 -5.43 -15.61
N GLU A 178 6.72 -4.54 -16.60
CA GLU A 178 7.61 -3.37 -16.64
C GLU A 178 7.28 -2.38 -15.52
N GLU A 179 6.00 -2.09 -15.31
CA GLU A 179 5.54 -1.17 -14.27
C GLU A 179 5.76 -1.73 -12.86
N MET A 180 5.51 -3.03 -12.65
CA MET A 180 5.83 -3.68 -11.38
C MET A 180 7.33 -3.71 -11.13
N ALA A 181 8.16 -3.94 -12.16
CA ALA A 181 9.61 -3.90 -12.02
C ALA A 181 10.13 -2.52 -11.58
N ILE A 182 9.48 -1.43 -12.01
CA ILE A 182 9.81 -0.07 -11.53
C ILE A 182 9.48 0.06 -10.03
N LEU A 183 8.31 -0.43 -9.60
CA LEU A 183 7.91 -0.40 -8.19
C LEU A 183 8.73 -1.37 -7.32
N GLU A 184 9.30 -2.43 -7.89
CA GLU A 184 10.18 -3.37 -7.19
C GLU A 184 11.67 -2.96 -7.23
N ALA A 185 12.04 -1.97 -8.03
CA ALA A 185 13.41 -1.50 -8.15
C ALA A 185 13.81 -0.67 -6.92
N ARG A 186 14.95 -1.02 -6.31
CA ARG A 186 15.48 -0.30 -5.13
C ARG A 186 15.79 1.16 -5.47
N GLU A 187 16.31 1.40 -6.68
CA GLU A 187 16.73 2.70 -7.20
C GLU A 187 15.54 3.69 -7.32
N THR A 188 14.31 3.18 -7.37
CA THR A 188 13.09 4.01 -7.35
C THR A 188 12.96 4.78 -6.03
N TYR A 189 13.48 4.22 -4.94
CA TYR A 189 13.34 4.74 -3.57
C TYR A 189 14.66 5.23 -2.98
N ASP A 190 15.80 4.78 -3.51
CA ASP A 190 17.11 5.28 -3.11
C ASP A 190 17.32 6.73 -3.59
N LEU A 191 17.46 7.64 -2.62
CA LEU A 191 17.68 9.06 -2.88
C LEU A 191 19.17 9.35 -2.76
N HIS A 192 19.92 9.27 -3.87
CA HIS A 192 21.31 9.70 -3.88
C HIS A 192 21.38 11.24 -3.85
N PRO A 193 21.93 11.88 -2.80
CA PRO A 193 21.93 13.34 -2.68
C PRO A 193 22.60 14.04 -3.86
N ASP A 194 23.64 13.43 -4.43
CA ASP A 194 24.39 13.97 -5.57
C ASP A 194 23.56 14.02 -6.87
N ASP A 195 22.49 13.23 -6.95
CA ASP A 195 21.58 13.19 -8.12
C ASP A 195 20.28 13.95 -7.89
N ALA A 196 20.08 14.52 -6.69
CA ALA A 196 18.85 15.22 -6.34
C ALA A 196 18.52 16.36 -7.32
N TRP A 197 19.55 17.03 -7.85
CA TRP A 197 19.40 18.12 -8.83
C TRP A 197 18.78 17.66 -10.15
N GLN A 198 18.96 16.39 -10.56
CA GLN A 198 18.41 15.87 -11.82
C GLN A 198 16.88 15.82 -11.81
N ARG A 199 16.28 15.74 -10.61
CA ARG A 199 14.82 15.67 -10.41
C ARG A 199 14.17 17.05 -10.35
N LEU A 200 14.96 18.12 -10.21
CA LEU A 200 14.46 19.50 -10.24
C LEU A 200 14.13 19.88 -11.68
N LYS A 201 12.84 19.83 -12.05
CA LYS A 201 12.37 20.46 -13.29
C LYS A 201 12.46 21.97 -13.14
N MET A 202 13.55 22.58 -13.60
CA MET A 202 13.64 24.03 -13.70
C MET A 202 12.53 24.52 -14.63
N ARG A 203 11.57 25.27 -14.09
CA ARG A 203 10.67 26.11 -14.90
C ARG A 203 11.50 27.24 -15.47
N LEU A 204 12.20 26.99 -16.58
CA LEU A 204 12.79 28.04 -17.40
C LEU A 204 11.61 28.83 -17.98
N GLY A 205 11.33 29.99 -17.40
CA GLY A 205 10.43 30.97 -18.02
C GLY A 205 10.95 31.29 -19.41
N LYS A 206 10.08 31.25 -20.43
CA LYS A 206 10.45 31.73 -21.76
C LYS A 206 10.81 33.22 -21.64
N PRO A 207 11.87 33.68 -22.33
CA PRO A 207 12.24 35.10 -22.36
C PRO A 207 11.16 35.97 -23.00
#